data_AF-A0A7W8HE23-F1
#
_entry.id   AF-A0A7W8HE23-F1
#
_cell.length_a   1.000
_cell.length_b   1.000
_cell.length_c   1.000
_cell.angle_alpha   90.00
_cell.angle_beta   90.00
_cell.angle_gamma   90.00
#
_symmetry.space_group_name_H-M   'P 1'
#
loop_
_entity.id
_entity.type
_entity.pdbx_description
1 polymer ?
#
loop_
_entity_poly.entity_id
_entity_poly.type
_entity_poly.pdbx_seq_one_letter_code
_entity_poly.pdbx_strand_id
1 'polypeptide(L)'
;MQDPRIAAEIEALRARCGSTRELYREACALLFFRHGITPTANRLYQYVRKGSMSTPAQVLSAFWDELRDRNSVRIDQPELPEDLREAAGGLVVQLWGRAQRAAAEGLAARASEVEWLMAQMRAEADSAHARADALEAELEAARAALGLAEAALGRARDDAVDGGRELATIRGRLASMGEMLVDQGEEMLRLRAELAAARADEGRRGCETAETAETAETAETAEGGEARSPTPRAARRKRPLTS
;
A
#
# COMPACT_ATOMS: atom_id res chain seq x y z
N MET A 1 40.25 -13.52 45.90
CA MET A 1 40.15 -12.61 44.74
C MET A 1 39.47 -11.34 45.24
N GLN A 2 40.12 -10.18 45.17
CA GLN A 2 39.52 -8.91 45.63
C GLN A 2 38.59 -8.40 44.53
N ASP A 3 37.35 -8.02 44.88
CA ASP A 3 36.46 -7.36 43.93
C ASP A 3 37.10 -6.04 43.46
N PRO A 4 37.34 -5.86 42.15
CA PRO A 4 38.03 -4.68 41.63
C PRO A 4 37.27 -3.38 41.87
N ARG A 5 35.93 -3.42 42.01
CA ARG A 5 35.12 -2.23 42.29
C ARG A 5 35.34 -1.74 43.72
N ILE A 6 35.36 -2.67 44.68
CA ILE A 6 35.62 -2.38 46.10
C ILE A 6 37.05 -1.81 46.26
N ALA A 7 38.03 -2.41 45.57
CA ALA A 7 39.40 -1.93 45.61
C ALA A 7 39.54 -0.49 45.08
N ALA A 8 38.88 -0.16 43.97
CA ALA A 8 38.90 1.19 43.39
C ALA A 8 38.24 2.23 44.31
N GLU A 9 37.12 1.90 44.94
CA GLU A 9 36.45 2.78 45.91
C GLU A 9 37.29 3.01 47.17
N ILE A 10 37.97 1.97 47.66
CA ILE A 10 38.89 2.10 48.80
C ILE A 10 40.12 2.94 48.42
N GLU A 11 40.62 2.83 47.18
CA GLU A 11 41.70 3.68 46.70
C GLU A 11 41.27 5.15 46.59
N ALA A 12 40.05 5.43 46.15
CA ALA A 12 39.49 6.78 46.15
C ALA A 12 39.33 7.35 47.59
N LEU A 13 39.00 6.50 48.58
CA LEU A 13 38.98 6.90 49.99
C LEU A 13 40.37 7.26 50.52
N ARG A 14 41.44 6.60 50.05
CA ARG A 14 42.82 6.93 50.48
C ARG A 14 43.22 8.36 50.19
N ALA A 15 42.72 8.96 49.10
CA ALA A 15 43.01 10.34 48.75
C ALA A 15 42.33 11.36 49.66
N ARG A 16 41.29 10.94 50.40
CA ARG A 16 40.42 11.80 51.21
C ARG A 16 40.62 11.63 52.72
N CYS A 17 41.12 10.49 53.18
CA CYS A 17 41.34 10.21 54.60
C CYS A 17 42.72 10.70 55.08
N GLY A 18 42.75 11.43 56.20
CA GLY A 18 43.98 11.99 56.76
C GLY A 18 44.77 10.98 57.61
N SER A 19 44.13 9.91 58.08
CA SER A 19 44.78 8.89 58.92
C SER A 19 44.50 7.44 58.49
N THR A 20 45.41 6.54 58.85
CA THR A 20 45.24 5.09 58.58
C THR A 20 44.04 4.51 59.33
N ARG A 21 43.75 5.00 60.55
CA ARG A 21 42.57 4.56 61.34
C ARG A 21 41.25 5.00 60.71
N GLU A 22 41.20 6.24 60.23
CA GLU A 22 40.05 6.79 59.53
C GLU A 22 39.76 6.02 58.24
N LEU A 23 40.80 5.71 57.46
CA LEU A 23 40.67 4.87 56.26
C LEU A 23 40.11 3.48 56.59
N TYR A 24 40.55 2.86 57.69
CA TYR A 24 39.98 1.57 58.13
C TYR A 24 38.51 1.69 58.54
N ARG A 25 38.11 2.79 59.20
CA ARG A 25 36.71 3.02 59.60
C ARG A 25 35.80 3.24 58.38
N GLU A 26 36.26 4.05 57.42
CA GLU A 26 35.54 4.25 56.15
C GLU A 26 35.48 2.97 55.32
N ALA A 27 36.55 2.15 55.32
CA ALA A 27 36.52 0.83 54.69
C ALA A 27 35.54 -0.14 55.38
N CYS A 28 35.43 -0.11 56.72
CA CYS A 28 34.40 -0.86 57.44
C CYS A 28 32.99 -0.43 56.99
N ALA A 29 32.74 0.88 56.93
CA ALA A 29 31.46 1.42 56.50
C ALA A 29 31.14 1.07 55.04
N LEU A 30 32.11 1.18 54.14
CA LEU A 30 31.96 0.85 52.72
C LEU A 30 31.60 -0.63 52.55
N LEU A 31 32.35 -1.54 53.17
CA LEU A 31 32.10 -2.98 53.08
C LEU A 31 30.72 -3.33 53.63
N PHE A 32 30.36 -2.78 54.79
CA PHE A 32 29.13 -3.15 55.48
C PHE A 32 27.88 -2.55 54.83
N PHE A 33 27.85 -1.23 54.60
CA PHE A 33 26.63 -0.55 54.15
C PHE A 33 26.42 -0.60 52.63
N ARG A 34 27.49 -0.48 51.84
CA ARG A 34 27.37 -0.38 50.38
C ARG A 34 27.45 -1.74 49.71
N HIS A 35 28.28 -2.63 50.22
CA HIS A 35 28.51 -3.96 49.62
C HIS A 35 27.87 -5.11 50.40
N GLY A 36 27.30 -4.85 51.59
CA GLY A 36 26.65 -5.89 52.41
C GLY A 36 27.60 -6.96 52.92
N ILE A 37 28.91 -6.69 52.91
CA ILE A 37 29.95 -7.64 53.32
C ILE A 37 30.32 -7.35 54.77
N THR A 38 30.23 -8.35 55.65
CA THR A 38 30.71 -8.22 57.03
C THR A 38 32.22 -7.94 57.04
N PRO A 39 32.67 -6.76 57.52
CA PRO A 39 34.09 -6.43 57.58
C PRO A 39 34.79 -7.35 58.59
N THR A 40 35.93 -7.91 58.19
CA THR A 40 36.83 -8.68 59.06
C THR A 40 38.21 -8.05 59.04
N ALA A 41 38.98 -8.22 60.13
CA ALA A 41 40.32 -7.64 60.23
C ALA A 41 41.22 -8.03 59.04
N ASN A 42 41.15 -9.29 58.60
CA ASN A 42 41.92 -9.78 57.46
C ASN A 42 41.46 -9.15 56.13
N ARG A 43 40.15 -9.03 55.88
CA ARG A 43 39.65 -8.37 54.65
C ARG A 43 40.04 -6.90 54.61
N LEU A 44 39.86 -6.18 55.71
CA LEU A 44 40.24 -4.78 55.82
C LEU A 44 41.73 -4.60 55.51
N TYR A 45 42.58 -5.44 56.11
CA TYR A 45 44.01 -5.41 55.84
C TYR A 45 44.33 -5.69 54.37
N GLN A 46 43.66 -6.66 53.74
CA GLN A 46 43.87 -7.01 52.34
C GLN A 46 43.57 -5.85 51.38
N TYR A 47 42.55 -5.03 51.67
CA TYR A 47 42.17 -3.87 50.84
C TYR A 47 42.97 -2.60 51.16
N VAL A 48 43.25 -2.33 52.43
CA VAL A 48 43.90 -1.08 52.88
C VAL A 48 45.43 -1.19 52.92
N ARG A 49 45.99 -2.38 53.17
CA ARG A 49 47.44 -2.67 53.16
C ARG A 49 48.32 -1.58 53.82
N LYS A 50 47.87 -0.99 54.93
CA LYS A 50 48.59 0.06 55.69
C LYS A 50 48.54 -0.21 57.20
N GLY A 51 49.62 0.14 57.91
CA GLY A 51 49.70 0.03 59.37
C GLY A 51 50.02 -1.37 59.91
N SER A 52 49.99 -1.51 61.24
CA SER A 52 50.24 -2.78 61.94
C SER A 52 49.06 -3.76 61.80
N MET A 53 49.34 -5.07 61.92
CA MET A 53 48.30 -6.12 61.90
C MET A 53 47.22 -5.96 62.99
N SER A 54 47.51 -5.28 64.11
CA SER A 54 46.54 -5.06 65.19
C SER A 54 45.60 -3.87 64.95
N THR A 55 45.94 -2.95 64.04
CA THR A 55 45.15 -1.74 63.78
C THR A 55 43.76 -2.03 63.18
N PRO A 56 43.59 -2.92 62.18
CA PRO A 56 42.28 -3.26 61.62
C PRO A 56 41.33 -3.86 62.66
N ALA A 57 41.83 -4.69 63.57
CA ALA A 57 41.01 -5.35 64.58
C ALA A 57 40.45 -4.34 65.61
N GLN A 58 41.28 -3.39 66.05
CA GLN A 58 40.85 -2.34 66.98
C GLN A 58 39.80 -1.41 66.36
N VAL A 59 40.02 -0.98 65.11
CA VAL A 59 39.07 -0.11 64.39
C VAL A 59 37.76 -0.85 64.11
N LEU A 60 37.83 -2.14 63.78
CA LEU A 60 36.65 -2.97 63.58
C LEU A 60 35.81 -3.11 64.85
N SER A 61 36.44 -3.36 66.00
CA SER A 61 35.71 -3.43 67.29
C SER A 61 35.01 -2.11 67.60
N ALA A 62 35.77 -1.00 67.54
CA ALA A 62 35.23 0.33 67.80
C ALA A 62 34.08 0.70 66.85
N PHE A 63 34.19 0.32 65.57
CA PHE A 63 33.13 0.51 64.58
C PHE A 63 31.83 -0.22 64.97
N TRP A 64 31.93 -1.48 65.41
CA TRP A 64 30.74 -2.24 65.83
C TRP A 64 30.12 -1.70 67.10
N ASP A 65 30.92 -1.24 68.05
CA ASP A 65 30.42 -0.65 69.28
C ASP A 65 29.70 0.67 68.99
N GLU A 66 30.29 1.55 68.19
CA GLU A 66 29.67 2.81 67.74
C GLU A 66 28.41 2.59 66.90
N LEU A 67 28.40 1.53 66.08
CA LEU A 67 27.23 1.18 65.26
C LEU A 67 26.09 0.65 66.13
N ARG A 68 26.42 -0.20 67.12
CA ARG A 68 25.44 -0.78 68.04
C ARG A 68 24.84 0.29 68.95
N ASP A 69 25.67 1.20 69.46
CA ASP A 69 25.22 2.32 70.29
C ASP A 69 24.20 3.19 69.53
N ARG A 70 24.55 3.61 68.31
CA ARG A 70 23.69 4.48 67.47
C ARG A 70 22.42 3.82 66.94
N ASN A 71 22.39 2.49 66.76
CA ASN A 71 21.22 1.76 66.26
C ASN A 71 20.40 1.07 67.36
N SER A 72 20.84 1.08 68.61
CA SER A 72 20.06 0.49 69.69
C SER A 72 18.86 1.39 69.99
N VAL A 73 17.64 0.89 69.72
CA VAL A 73 16.41 1.48 70.26
C VAL A 73 16.31 1.05 71.72
N ARG A 74 17.08 1.70 72.60
CA ARG A 74 16.92 1.57 74.05
C ARG A 74 15.90 2.58 74.53
N ILE A 75 14.78 2.10 75.07
CA ILE A 75 13.88 2.92 75.88
C ILE A 75 14.57 3.09 77.23
N ASP A 76 15.54 4.01 77.31
CA ASP A 76 16.21 4.35 78.56
C ASP A 76 15.33 5.33 79.35
N GLN A 77 14.25 4.79 79.92
CA GLN A 77 13.50 5.44 80.99
C GLN A 77 13.95 4.80 82.32
N PRO A 78 14.54 5.59 83.25
CA PRO A 78 15.18 5.07 84.46
C PRO A 78 14.25 4.32 85.42
N GLU A 79 12.92 4.38 85.22
CA GLU A 79 11.93 3.67 86.05
C GLU A 79 11.17 2.55 85.31
N LEU A 80 11.56 2.18 84.08
CA LEU A 80 10.88 1.12 83.34
C LEU A 80 11.46 -0.26 83.68
N PRO A 81 10.65 -1.22 84.18
CA PRO A 81 11.06 -2.62 84.36
C PRO A 81 11.60 -3.24 83.08
N GLU A 82 12.62 -4.09 83.20
CA GLU A 82 13.30 -4.68 82.05
C GLU A 82 12.35 -5.50 81.15
N ASP A 83 11.42 -6.24 81.76
CA ASP A 83 10.39 -7.02 81.06
C ASP A 83 9.54 -6.15 80.11
N LEU A 84 9.22 -4.92 80.51
CA LEU A 84 8.44 -3.98 79.68
C LEU A 84 9.29 -3.39 78.55
N ARG A 85 10.59 -3.19 78.79
CA ARG A 85 11.54 -2.70 77.79
C ARG A 85 11.75 -3.74 76.69
N GLU A 86 11.95 -5.01 77.07
CA GLU A 86 12.07 -6.13 76.14
C GLU A 86 10.78 -6.34 75.34
N ALA A 87 9.62 -6.30 76.00
CA ALA A 87 8.32 -6.43 75.33
C ALA A 87 8.08 -5.33 74.30
N ALA A 88 8.40 -4.07 74.65
CA ALA A 88 8.27 -2.93 73.74
C ALA A 88 9.24 -3.02 72.54
N GLY A 89 10.51 -3.37 72.78
CA GLY A 89 11.50 -3.59 71.72
C GLY A 89 11.10 -4.73 70.79
N GLY A 90 10.63 -5.85 71.34
CA GLY A 90 10.11 -6.99 70.59
C GLY A 90 8.92 -6.63 69.71
N LEU A 91 7.99 -5.79 70.20
CA LEU A 91 6.84 -5.32 69.43
C LEU A 91 7.27 -4.45 68.24
N VAL A 92 8.21 -3.54 68.43
CA VAL A 92 8.72 -2.67 67.35
C VAL A 92 9.42 -3.50 66.26
N VAL A 93 10.24 -4.47 66.64
CA VAL A 93 10.89 -5.39 65.69
C VAL A 93 9.85 -6.20 64.89
N GLN A 94 8.82 -6.71 65.57
CA GLN A 94 7.74 -7.44 64.90
C GLN A 94 6.94 -6.55 63.95
N LEU A 95 6.59 -5.34 64.38
CA LEU A 95 5.84 -4.38 63.57
C LEU A 95 6.63 -3.97 62.34
N TRP A 96 7.92 -3.66 62.50
CA TRP A 96 8.82 -3.35 61.40
C TRP A 96 8.94 -4.52 60.42
N GLY A 97 9.12 -5.75 60.93
CA GLY A 97 9.16 -6.96 60.10
C GLY A 97 7.85 -7.23 59.35
N ARG A 98 6.69 -6.89 59.93
CA ARG A 98 5.40 -6.97 59.25
C ARG A 98 5.26 -5.88 58.19
N ALA A 99 5.62 -4.64 58.50
CA ALA A 99 5.57 -3.53 57.56
C ALA A 99 6.47 -3.77 56.34
N GLN A 100 7.70 -4.25 56.54
CA GLN A 100 8.61 -4.59 55.44
C GLN A 100 8.07 -5.71 54.55
N ARG A 101 7.47 -6.77 55.14
CA ARG A 101 6.84 -7.84 54.35
C ARG A 101 5.66 -7.35 53.54
N ALA A 102 4.76 -6.58 54.16
CA ALA A 102 3.61 -6.00 53.47
C ALA A 102 4.05 -5.06 52.33
N ALA A 103 5.11 -4.27 52.54
CA ALA A 103 5.67 -3.42 51.50
C ALA A 103 6.30 -4.23 50.35
N ALA A 104 7.03 -5.30 50.66
CA ALA A 104 7.63 -6.18 49.66
C ALA A 104 6.57 -6.92 48.83
N GLU A 105 5.54 -7.44 49.47
CA GLU A 105 4.39 -8.08 48.81
C GLU A 105 3.65 -7.08 47.92
N GLY A 106 3.41 -5.86 48.41
CA GLY A 106 2.79 -4.78 47.63
C GLY A 106 3.62 -4.39 46.40
N LEU A 107 4.95 -4.28 46.54
CA LEU A 107 5.85 -3.99 45.43
C LEU A 107 5.86 -5.12 44.40
N ALA A 108 5.91 -6.38 44.85
CA ALA A 108 5.89 -7.54 43.96
C ALA A 108 4.56 -7.62 43.17
N ALA A 109 3.43 -7.37 43.84
CA ALA A 109 2.13 -7.31 43.19
C ALA A 109 2.09 -6.21 42.11
N ARG A 110 2.57 -5.00 42.42
CA ARG A 110 2.63 -3.90 41.44
C ARG A 110 3.58 -4.18 40.29
N ALA A 111 4.73 -4.80 40.54
CA ALA A 111 5.65 -5.21 39.49
C ALA A 111 4.98 -6.21 38.53
N SER A 112 4.29 -7.22 39.07
CA SER A 112 3.56 -8.20 38.24
C SER A 112 2.42 -7.58 37.43
N GLU A 113 1.71 -6.59 37.99
CA GLU A 113 0.66 -5.85 37.30
C GLU A 113 1.22 -5.04 36.12
N VAL A 114 2.35 -4.36 36.34
CA VAL A 114 3.04 -3.58 35.29
C VAL A 114 3.58 -4.52 34.20
N GLU A 115 4.19 -5.65 34.56
CA GLU A 115 4.66 -6.65 33.61
C GLU A 115 3.51 -7.21 32.75
N TRP A 116 2.38 -7.51 33.37
CA TRP A 116 1.18 -7.96 32.67
C TRP A 116 0.64 -6.89 31.71
N LEU A 117 0.51 -5.64 32.18
CA LEU A 117 0.07 -4.51 31.33
C LEU A 117 1.02 -4.28 30.15
N MET A 118 2.34 -4.33 30.38
CA MET A 118 3.33 -4.21 29.31
C MET A 118 3.21 -5.34 28.28
N ALA A 119 2.97 -6.58 28.74
CA ALA A 119 2.76 -7.71 27.84
C ALA A 119 1.49 -7.54 27.00
N GLN A 120 0.39 -7.07 27.60
CA GLN A 120 -0.85 -6.76 26.87
C GLN A 120 -0.64 -5.66 25.82
N MET A 121 -0.03 -4.54 26.22
CA MET A 121 0.24 -3.43 25.29
C MET A 121 1.15 -3.84 24.13
N ARG A 122 2.15 -4.71 24.38
CA ARG A 122 2.98 -5.26 23.30
C ARG A 122 2.18 -6.14 22.35
N ALA A 123 1.35 -7.04 22.87
CA ALA A 123 0.50 -7.88 22.04
C ALA A 123 -0.49 -7.05 21.18
N GLU A 124 -1.06 -6.00 21.75
CA GLU A 124 -1.93 -5.06 21.01
C GLU A 124 -1.17 -4.30 19.93
N ALA A 125 0.05 -3.83 20.23
CA ALA A 125 0.92 -3.15 19.27
C ALA A 125 1.32 -4.08 18.12
N ASP A 126 1.73 -5.31 18.42
CA ASP A 126 2.10 -6.32 17.42
C ASP A 126 0.91 -6.66 16.51
N SER A 127 -0.28 -6.81 17.09
CA SER A 127 -1.52 -7.02 16.34
C SER A 127 -1.92 -5.83 15.47
N ALA A 128 -1.74 -4.60 15.97
CA ALA A 128 -1.96 -3.39 15.19
C ALA A 128 -0.97 -3.28 14.03
N HIS A 129 0.30 -3.60 14.25
CA HIS A 129 1.33 -3.59 13.22
C HIS A 129 1.05 -4.64 12.14
N ALA A 130 0.72 -5.88 12.52
CA ALA A 130 0.37 -6.92 11.57
C ALA A 130 -0.85 -6.56 10.71
N ARG A 131 -1.85 -5.86 11.29
CA ARG A 131 -2.99 -5.33 10.51
C ARG A 131 -2.59 -4.21 9.56
N ALA A 132 -1.69 -3.32 9.97
CA ALA A 132 -1.18 -2.27 9.11
C ALA A 132 -0.42 -2.85 7.91
N ASP A 133 0.48 -3.80 8.15
CA ASP A 133 1.24 -4.49 7.10
C ASP A 133 0.32 -5.21 6.10
N ALA A 134 -0.74 -5.86 6.61
CA ALA A 134 -1.74 -6.51 5.76
C ALA A 134 -2.49 -5.51 4.87
N LEU A 135 -2.92 -4.37 5.43
CA LEU A 135 -3.59 -3.31 4.68
C LEU A 135 -2.66 -2.66 3.65
N GLU A 136 -1.39 -2.49 3.98
CA GLU A 136 -0.38 -1.99 3.03
C GLU A 136 -0.20 -2.97 1.86
N ALA A 137 -0.11 -4.28 2.14
CA ALA A 137 -0.03 -5.29 1.10
C ALA A 137 -1.28 -5.32 0.20
N GLU A 138 -2.49 -5.20 0.79
CA GLU A 138 -3.74 -5.10 0.04
C GLU A 138 -3.78 -3.84 -0.83
N LEU A 139 -3.31 -2.71 -0.31
CA LEU A 139 -3.24 -1.45 -1.06
C LEU A 139 -2.30 -1.55 -2.26
N GLU A 140 -1.12 -2.14 -2.08
CA GLU A 140 -0.17 -2.37 -3.17
C GLU A 140 -0.73 -3.34 -4.22
N ALA A 141 -1.40 -4.40 -3.80
CA ALA A 141 -2.09 -5.31 -4.72
C ALA A 141 -3.20 -4.59 -5.51
N ALA A 142 -4.00 -3.74 -4.85
CA ALA A 142 -5.03 -2.96 -5.50
C ALA A 142 -4.46 -1.93 -6.50
N ARG A 143 -3.35 -1.27 -6.15
CA ARG A 143 -2.62 -0.35 -7.05
C ARG A 143 -2.10 -1.08 -8.29
N ALA A 144 -1.50 -2.25 -8.11
CA ALA A 144 -1.03 -3.08 -9.21
C ALA A 144 -2.19 -3.51 -10.13
N ALA A 145 -3.31 -3.94 -9.54
CA ALA A 145 -4.52 -4.31 -10.30
C ALA A 145 -5.09 -3.12 -11.08
N LEU A 146 -5.14 -1.93 -10.48
CA LEU A 146 -5.56 -0.70 -11.15
C LEU A 146 -4.64 -0.37 -12.33
N GLY A 147 -3.32 -0.43 -12.15
CA GLY A 147 -2.36 -0.18 -13.24
C GLY A 147 -2.52 -1.15 -14.40
N LEU A 148 -2.80 -2.44 -14.13
CA LEU A 148 -3.09 -3.43 -15.16
C LEU A 148 -4.40 -3.12 -15.91
N ALA A 149 -5.44 -2.71 -15.19
CA ALA A 149 -6.72 -2.33 -15.77
C ALA A 149 -6.61 -1.08 -16.64
N GLU A 150 -5.85 -0.07 -16.19
CA GLU A 150 -5.56 1.14 -16.96
C GLU A 150 -4.79 0.83 -18.25
N ALA A 151 -3.78 -0.05 -18.18
CA ALA A 151 -3.03 -0.48 -19.36
C ALA A 151 -3.92 -1.26 -20.35
N ALA A 152 -4.82 -2.11 -19.85
CA ALA A 152 -5.79 -2.82 -20.69
C ALA A 152 -6.79 -1.87 -21.35
N LEU A 153 -7.28 -0.87 -20.63
CA LEU A 153 -8.15 0.17 -21.17
C LEU A 153 -7.44 1.01 -22.23
N GLY A 154 -6.16 1.34 -22.02
CA GLY A 154 -5.30 1.99 -23.00
C GLY A 154 -5.24 1.21 -24.31
N ARG A 155 -4.88 -0.08 -24.23
CA ARG A 155 -4.85 -0.97 -25.41
C ARG A 155 -6.20 -1.05 -26.12
N ALA A 156 -7.29 -1.24 -25.38
CA ALA A 156 -8.63 -1.30 -25.98
C ALA A 156 -9.03 0.01 -26.69
N ARG A 157 -8.56 1.16 -26.19
CA ARG A 157 -8.77 2.46 -26.87
C ARG A 157 -7.97 2.56 -28.16
N ASP A 158 -6.70 2.15 -28.13
CA ASP A 158 -5.85 2.16 -29.32
C ASP A 158 -6.42 1.22 -30.41
N ASP A 159 -6.82 0.01 -30.02
CA ASP A 159 -7.47 -0.95 -30.91
C ASP A 159 -8.77 -0.39 -31.53
N ALA A 160 -9.57 0.33 -30.73
CA ALA A 160 -10.80 0.98 -31.23
C ALA A 160 -10.51 2.11 -32.22
N VAL A 161 -9.45 2.88 -31.99
CA VAL A 161 -8.99 3.93 -32.92
C VAL A 161 -8.52 3.30 -34.23
N ASP A 162 -7.73 2.24 -34.17
CA ASP A 162 -7.23 1.53 -35.36
C ASP A 162 -8.37 0.88 -36.15
N GLY A 163 -9.29 0.20 -35.47
CA GLY A 163 -10.51 -0.32 -36.11
C GLY A 163 -11.37 0.79 -36.75
N GLY A 164 -11.44 1.97 -36.11
CA GLY A 164 -12.10 3.14 -36.69
C GLY A 164 -11.45 3.63 -37.99
N ARG A 165 -10.10 3.62 -38.06
CA ARG A 165 -9.33 3.97 -39.27
C ARG A 165 -9.55 2.96 -40.39
N GLU A 166 -9.55 1.67 -40.07
CA GLU A 166 -9.82 0.60 -41.05
C GLU A 166 -11.23 0.72 -41.62
N LEU A 167 -12.24 0.93 -40.77
CA LEU A 167 -13.62 1.14 -41.20
C LEU A 167 -13.77 2.39 -42.08
N ALA A 168 -13.09 3.49 -41.75
CA ALA A 168 -13.09 4.68 -42.59
C ALA A 168 -12.47 4.41 -43.98
N THR A 169 -11.39 3.62 -44.02
CA THR A 169 -10.73 3.22 -45.27
C THR A 169 -11.64 2.34 -46.13
N ILE A 170 -12.28 1.33 -45.53
CA ILE A 170 -13.24 0.46 -46.24
C ILE A 170 -14.43 1.28 -46.74
N ARG A 171 -14.97 2.19 -45.91
CA ARG A 171 -16.07 3.08 -46.30
C ARG A 171 -15.68 3.98 -47.46
N GLY A 172 -14.47 4.53 -47.46
CA GLY A 172 -13.95 5.32 -48.58
C GLY A 172 -13.84 4.52 -49.88
N ARG A 173 -13.34 3.27 -49.82
CA ARG A 173 -13.28 2.37 -50.99
C ARG A 173 -14.68 2.04 -51.52
N LEU A 174 -15.63 1.74 -50.64
CA LEU A 174 -17.02 1.48 -51.04
C LEU A 174 -17.67 2.70 -51.69
N ALA A 175 -17.43 3.90 -51.15
CA ALA A 175 -17.93 5.14 -51.73
C ALA A 175 -17.36 5.37 -53.15
N SER A 176 -16.04 5.23 -53.33
CA SER A 176 -15.39 5.36 -54.64
C SER A 176 -15.87 4.32 -55.65
N MET A 177 -16.07 3.06 -55.24
CA MET A 177 -16.63 2.03 -56.12
C MET A 177 -18.10 2.33 -56.47
N GLY A 178 -18.88 2.86 -55.52
CA GLY A 178 -20.24 3.33 -55.77
C GLY A 178 -20.29 4.46 -56.80
N GLU A 179 -19.40 5.44 -56.69
CA GLU A 179 -19.25 6.53 -57.66
C GLU A 179 -18.89 6.01 -59.06
N MET A 180 -17.92 5.09 -59.15
CA MET A 180 -17.55 4.43 -60.41
C MET A 180 -18.73 3.68 -61.06
N LEU A 181 -19.57 3.00 -60.27
CA LEU A 181 -20.76 2.30 -60.79
C LEU A 181 -21.82 3.28 -61.30
N VAL A 182 -21.96 4.45 -60.68
CA VAL A 182 -22.85 5.52 -61.17
C VAL A 182 -22.32 6.07 -62.50
N ASP A 183 -21.04 6.42 -62.56
CA ASP A 183 -20.39 6.93 -63.78
C ASP A 183 -20.51 5.93 -64.95
N GLN A 184 -20.23 4.65 -64.70
CA GLN A 184 -20.41 3.59 -65.69
C GLN A 184 -21.87 3.45 -66.13
N GLY A 185 -22.82 3.60 -65.20
CA GLY A 185 -24.24 3.60 -65.49
C GLY A 185 -24.65 4.74 -66.42
N GLU A 186 -24.15 5.96 -66.15
CA GLU A 186 -24.37 7.13 -66.99
C GLU A 186 -23.74 6.96 -68.38
N GLU A 187 -22.51 6.45 -68.45
CA GLU A 187 -21.83 6.16 -69.72
C GLU A 187 -22.57 5.10 -70.54
N MET A 188 -23.04 4.02 -69.91
CA MET A 188 -23.86 3.01 -70.56
C MET A 188 -25.19 3.56 -71.09
N LEU A 189 -25.85 4.45 -70.35
CA LEU A 189 -27.06 5.13 -70.79
C LEU A 189 -26.77 6.05 -71.99
N ARG A 190 -25.65 6.78 -71.94
CA ARG A 190 -25.19 7.64 -73.04
C ARG A 190 -24.91 6.85 -74.30
N LEU A 191 -24.13 5.77 -74.23
CA LEU A 191 -23.84 4.89 -75.36
C LEU A 191 -25.12 4.26 -75.95
N ARG A 192 -26.07 3.85 -75.09
CA ARG A 192 -27.38 3.36 -75.54
C ARG A 192 -28.17 4.43 -76.29
N ALA A 193 -28.16 5.67 -75.80
CA ALA A 193 -28.82 6.79 -76.47
C ALA A 193 -28.15 7.12 -77.82
N GLU A 194 -26.82 7.13 -77.88
CA GLU A 194 -26.06 7.32 -79.12
C GLU A 194 -26.36 6.23 -80.16
N LEU A 195 -26.39 4.95 -79.74
CA LEU A 195 -26.79 3.83 -80.61
C LEU A 195 -28.25 3.95 -81.08
N ALA A 196 -29.17 4.39 -80.21
CA ALA A 196 -30.56 4.60 -80.58
C ALA A 196 -30.71 5.74 -81.60
N ALA A 197 -29.96 6.83 -81.42
CA ALA A 197 -29.91 7.94 -82.38
C ALA A 197 -29.35 7.49 -83.73
N ALA A 198 -28.24 6.73 -83.75
CA ALA A 198 -27.66 6.19 -84.98
C ALA A 198 -28.64 5.29 -85.75
N ARG A 199 -29.38 4.42 -85.06
CA ARG A 199 -30.44 3.60 -85.67
C ARG A 199 -31.60 4.43 -86.23
N ALA A 200 -31.99 5.50 -85.54
CA ALA A 200 -33.02 6.42 -86.02
C ALA A 200 -32.55 7.19 -87.25
N ASP A 201 -31.28 7.60 -87.31
CA ASP A 201 -30.66 8.22 -88.49
C ASP A 201 -30.59 7.26 -89.68
N GLU A 202 -30.19 6.00 -89.45
CA GLU A 202 -30.24 4.96 -90.47
C GLU A 202 -31.66 4.71 -90.97
N GLY A 203 -32.66 4.66 -90.07
CA GLY A 203 -34.06 4.55 -90.43
C GLY A 203 -34.55 5.74 -91.27
N ARG A 204 -34.16 6.98 -90.92
CA ARG A 204 -34.47 8.18 -91.72
C ARG A 204 -33.86 8.10 -93.12
N ARG A 205 -32.57 7.76 -93.23
CA ARG A 205 -31.90 7.57 -94.53
C ARG A 205 -32.52 6.44 -95.34
N GLY A 206 -32.97 5.37 -94.67
CA GLY A 206 -33.74 4.27 -95.26
C GLY A 206 -35.09 4.73 -95.83
N CYS A 207 -35.84 5.55 -95.08
CA CYS A 207 -37.08 6.14 -95.58
C CYS A 207 -36.84 7.14 -96.71
N GLU A 208 -35.81 7.99 -96.64
CA GLU A 208 -35.44 8.92 -97.72
C GLU A 208 -35.04 8.17 -99.00
N THR A 209 -34.33 7.05 -98.88
CA THR A 209 -33.98 6.18 -100.02
C THR A 209 -35.17 5.39 -100.55
N ALA A 210 -36.12 5.01 -99.70
CA ALA A 210 -37.39 4.39 -100.11
C ALA A 210 -38.34 5.39 -100.78
N GLU A 211 -38.48 6.62 -100.28
CA GLU A 211 -39.29 7.68 -100.90
C GLU A 211 -38.70 8.11 -102.27
N THR A 212 -37.38 8.14 -102.41
CA THR A 212 -36.71 8.37 -103.70
C THR A 212 -36.83 7.18 -104.67
N ALA A 213 -36.94 5.95 -104.17
CA ALA A 213 -37.24 4.76 -104.97
C ALA A 213 -38.74 4.70 -105.39
N GLU A 214 -39.67 5.02 -104.48
CA GLU A 214 -41.12 5.02 -104.75
C GLU A 214 -41.52 6.17 -105.69
N THR A 215 -40.83 7.32 -105.63
CA THR A 215 -40.96 8.39 -106.63
C THR A 215 -40.35 8.05 -107.99
N ALA A 216 -39.37 7.13 -108.05
CA ALA A 216 -38.86 6.56 -109.31
C ALA A 216 -39.80 5.48 -109.88
N GLU A 217 -40.41 4.65 -109.04
CA GLU A 217 -41.34 3.58 -109.44
C GLU A 217 -42.74 4.12 -109.84
N THR A 218 -43.19 5.23 -109.23
CA THR A 218 -44.39 5.98 -109.67
C THR A 218 -44.17 6.79 -110.94
N ALA A 219 -42.91 7.09 -111.31
CA ALA A 219 -42.57 7.63 -112.62
C ALA A 219 -42.54 6.55 -113.72
N GLU A 220 -42.22 5.29 -113.37
CA GLU A 220 -42.20 4.17 -114.31
C GLU A 220 -43.60 3.56 -114.57
N THR A 221 -44.55 3.74 -113.65
CA THR A 221 -45.94 3.25 -113.79
C THR A 221 -46.93 4.26 -114.38
N ALA A 222 -46.50 5.50 -114.66
CA ALA A 222 -47.33 6.56 -115.25
C ALA A 222 -47.33 6.59 -116.81
N GLU A 223 -46.58 5.72 -117.49
CA GLU A 223 -46.52 5.67 -118.97
C GLU A 223 -47.43 4.61 -119.64
N GLY A 224 -48.30 3.93 -118.88
CA GLY A 224 -49.11 2.82 -119.43
C GLY A 224 -50.55 2.75 -118.95
N GLY A 225 -51.47 3.36 -119.71
CA GLY A 225 -52.77 2.72 -119.97
C GLY A 225 -53.98 3.19 -119.16
N GLU A 226 -54.71 4.11 -119.77
CA GLU A 226 -55.95 4.76 -119.37
C GLU A 226 -57.22 3.87 -119.48
N ALA A 227 -58.13 4.07 -118.51
CA ALA A 227 -59.59 3.88 -118.52
C ALA A 227 -60.23 2.47 -118.55
N ARG A 228 -60.96 2.15 -117.46
CA ARG A 228 -62.44 2.13 -117.43
C ARG A 228 -63.03 1.88 -116.03
N SER A 229 -63.77 2.88 -115.55
CA SER A 229 -64.80 2.81 -114.49
C SER A 229 -66.09 2.11 -115.05
N PRO A 230 -67.07 1.62 -114.25
CA PRO A 230 -67.63 2.28 -113.06
C PRO A 230 -68.00 1.43 -111.82
N THR A 231 -67.93 2.15 -110.69
CA THR A 231 -68.68 2.19 -109.40
C THR A 231 -70.03 1.44 -109.26
N PRO A 232 -70.64 1.38 -108.04
CA PRO A 232 -70.12 1.51 -106.66
C PRO A 232 -70.73 0.46 -105.67
N ARG A 233 -70.28 0.45 -104.39
CA ARG A 233 -71.14 0.63 -103.17
C ARG A 233 -70.59 -0.04 -101.89
N ALA A 234 -70.70 0.74 -100.81
CA ALA A 234 -70.88 0.37 -99.39
C ALA A 234 -69.67 0.20 -98.43
N ALA A 235 -69.78 1.00 -97.36
CA ALA A 235 -69.70 0.61 -95.94
C ALA A 235 -68.49 1.11 -95.11
N ARG A 236 -68.71 2.32 -94.56
CA ARG A 236 -68.38 2.82 -93.21
C ARG A 236 -67.71 1.85 -92.21
N ARG A 237 -66.51 2.28 -91.78
CA ARG A 237 -66.02 2.55 -90.40
C ARG A 237 -66.47 1.62 -89.27
N LYS A 238 -65.48 1.13 -88.50
CA LYS A 238 -65.46 1.14 -87.02
C LYS A 238 -64.02 1.15 -86.46
N ARG A 239 -63.77 2.11 -85.56
CA ARG A 239 -62.78 2.13 -84.45
C ARG A 239 -63.04 0.95 -83.47
N PRO A 240 -62.24 0.68 -82.39
CA PRO A 240 -61.20 1.51 -81.74
C PRO A 240 -59.90 0.76 -81.32
N LEU A 241 -58.93 1.54 -80.81
CA LEU A 241 -57.78 1.14 -80.01
C LEU A 241 -58.06 1.32 -78.51
N THR A 242 -57.52 0.43 -77.69
CA THR A 242 -57.34 0.54 -76.24
C THR A 242 -55.91 0.14 -75.87
N SER A 243 -55.38 0.86 -74.87
CA SER A 243 -54.16 0.67 -74.07
C SER A 243 -52.84 1.18 -74.66
#